data_AF-A0A2S5ADC5-F1
#
_entry.id   AF-A0A2S5ADC5-F1
#
_cell.length_a   1.000
_cell.length_b   1.000
_cell.length_c   1.000
_cell.angle_alpha   90.00
_cell.angle_beta   90.00
_cell.angle_gamma   90.00
#
_symmetry.space_group_name_H-M   'P 1'
#
loop_
_entity.id
_entity.type
_entity.pdbx_description
1 polymer ?
#
loop_
_entity_poly.entity_id
_entity_poly.type
_entity_poly.pdbx_seq_one_letter_code
_entity_poly.pdbx_strand_id
1 'polypeptide(L)'
;MTELKLYKSNSKGIKILALSLPFILIGIWMISEKQNGTFDYYMGWFAISFFGLGIPISIFNLLDKRPQIIINENGIWDRTIKQNEIKWEQIKESYLIDIYNQKFISIIVDDTFVFKKNAFSWLSNLNKYVGAQKLNINLSQIKINEAKLTDFINNIRRTEKYQRNNLIKNFNSDQTINTISDNQKYVAYVLILICMFVISLSNFYAFWVIMIAMGIGGLIARWYRGTNNNSNLRKYSERIAYLGFTNMILIVLAFKTYDYTTNKIGVQLTNKIETYKTEFGNYPNEVKTIIDNLDFNPIEKYIADNIIYKKTDKEYVLELKFLNHNTKEFDSEVNEWN
;
A
#
# COMPACT_ATOMS: atom_id res chain seq x y z
N MET A 1 20.90 -11.96 28.44
CA MET A 1 21.73 -11.45 27.33
C MET A 1 20.90 -10.44 26.56
N THR A 2 21.41 -9.23 26.33
CA THR A 2 20.66 -8.21 25.57
C THR A 2 20.88 -8.46 24.07
N GLU A 3 19.79 -8.57 23.32
CA GLU A 3 19.86 -8.77 21.86
C GLU A 3 19.08 -7.66 21.15
N LEU A 4 19.73 -7.01 20.19
CA LEU A 4 19.07 -6.16 19.20
C LEU A 4 18.73 -7.01 17.98
N LYS A 5 17.43 -7.18 17.74
CA LYS A 5 16.89 -7.94 16.61
C LYS A 5 16.36 -6.99 15.55
N LEU A 6 16.97 -7.02 14.37
CA LEU A 6 16.52 -6.24 13.22
C LEU A 6 15.73 -7.14 12.27
N TYR A 7 14.49 -6.75 12.02
CA TYR A 7 13.55 -7.49 11.20
C TYR A 7 13.50 -6.96 9.78
N LYS A 8 13.17 -7.85 8.86
CA LYS A 8 12.86 -7.49 7.49
C LYS A 8 11.57 -6.66 7.45
N SER A 9 11.56 -5.64 6.61
CA SER A 9 10.41 -4.80 6.33
C SER A 9 9.41 -5.53 5.45
N ASN A 10 8.15 -5.50 5.87
CA ASN A 10 7.02 -6.07 5.13
C ASN A 10 6.71 -5.30 3.83
N SER A 11 7.37 -4.16 3.58
CA SER A 11 7.09 -3.31 2.41
C SER A 11 7.23 -4.06 1.08
N LYS A 12 8.15 -5.02 0.96
CA LYS A 12 8.29 -5.82 -0.27
C LYS A 12 7.06 -6.70 -0.53
N GLY A 13 6.55 -7.37 0.50
CA GLY A 13 5.32 -8.17 0.40
C GLY A 13 4.14 -7.30 -0.01
N ILE A 14 3.96 -6.14 0.64
CA ILE A 14 2.88 -5.19 0.33
C ILE A 14 3.00 -4.69 -1.12
N LYS A 15 4.20 -4.32 -1.58
CA LYS A 15 4.42 -3.85 -2.96
C LYS A 15 4.10 -4.92 -4.01
N ILE A 16 4.51 -6.16 -3.77
CA ILE A 16 4.19 -7.28 -4.67
C ILE A 16 2.66 -7.48 -4.72
N LEU A 17 2.00 -7.46 -3.57
CA LEU A 17 0.54 -7.63 -3.49
C LEU A 17 -0.21 -6.50 -4.19
N ALA A 18 0.18 -5.24 -3.94
CA ALA A 18 -0.41 -4.07 -4.57
C ALA A 18 -0.19 -4.05 -6.09
N LEU A 19 0.93 -4.59 -6.58
CA LEU A 19 1.19 -4.71 -8.01
C LEU A 19 0.38 -5.86 -8.63
N SER A 20 0.29 -7.02 -7.96
CA SER A 20 -0.40 -8.20 -8.48
C SER A 20 -1.93 -8.05 -8.52
N LEU A 21 -2.53 -7.42 -7.50
CA LEU A 21 -3.98 -7.35 -7.34
C LEU A 21 -4.72 -6.74 -8.55
N PRO A 22 -4.31 -5.58 -9.10
CA PRO A 22 -4.97 -5.00 -10.27
C PRO A 22 -4.98 -5.94 -11.48
N PHE A 23 -3.85 -6.61 -11.77
CA PHE A 23 -3.78 -7.54 -12.90
C PHE A 23 -4.64 -8.78 -12.71
N ILE A 24 -4.76 -9.27 -11.47
CA ILE A 24 -5.68 -10.37 -11.15
C ILE A 24 -7.13 -9.92 -11.37
N LEU A 25 -7.52 -8.74 -10.90
CA LEU A 25 -8.87 -8.20 -11.09
C LEU A 25 -9.20 -7.97 -12.57
N ILE A 26 -8.26 -7.41 -13.33
CA ILE A 26 -8.39 -7.25 -14.79
C ILE A 26 -8.53 -8.62 -15.46
N GLY A 27 -7.72 -9.60 -15.05
CA GLY A 27 -7.79 -10.96 -15.59
C GLY A 27 -9.13 -11.64 -15.31
N ILE A 28 -9.68 -11.48 -14.09
CA ILE A 28 -11.01 -12.00 -13.73
C ILE A 28 -12.07 -11.35 -14.61
N TRP A 29 -12.04 -10.02 -14.74
CA TRP A 29 -12.97 -9.29 -15.59
C TRP A 29 -12.90 -9.73 -17.06
N MET A 30 -11.69 -9.94 -17.61
CA MET A 30 -11.50 -10.45 -18.98
C MET A 30 -12.09 -11.85 -19.17
N ILE A 31 -11.97 -12.74 -18.18
CA ILE A 31 -12.57 -14.08 -18.22
C ILE A 31 -14.10 -14.02 -18.11
N SER A 32 -14.63 -13.14 -17.25
CA SER A 32 -16.07 -13.06 -17.00
C SER A 32 -16.86 -12.43 -18.14
N GLU A 33 -16.31 -11.42 -18.81
CA GLU A 33 -17.03 -10.62 -19.81
C GLU A 33 -16.80 -11.10 -21.26
N LYS A 34 -15.65 -11.73 -21.54
CA LYS A 34 -15.27 -12.08 -22.92
C LYS A 34 -15.63 -13.51 -23.26
N GLN A 35 -16.12 -13.72 -24.48
CA GLN A 35 -16.44 -15.05 -24.97
C GLN A 35 -15.21 -15.98 -24.97
N ASN A 36 -15.45 -17.24 -24.58
CA ASN A 36 -14.46 -18.30 -24.62
C ASN A 36 -13.85 -18.44 -26.03
N GLY A 37 -12.52 -18.51 -26.09
CA GLY A 37 -11.78 -18.66 -27.35
C GLY A 37 -11.26 -17.34 -27.95
N THR A 38 -11.62 -16.19 -27.38
CA THR A 38 -11.03 -14.89 -27.76
C THR A 38 -9.62 -14.71 -27.18
N PHE A 39 -8.79 -13.90 -27.83
CA PHE A 39 -7.44 -13.55 -27.34
C PHE A 39 -7.49 -12.96 -25.92
N ASP A 40 -8.46 -12.09 -25.65
CA ASP A 40 -8.67 -11.48 -24.34
C ASP A 40 -8.99 -12.52 -23.26
N TYR A 41 -9.82 -13.53 -23.57
CA TYR A 41 -10.11 -14.62 -22.64
C TYR A 41 -8.84 -15.39 -22.23
N TYR A 42 -7.96 -15.71 -23.19
CA TYR A 42 -6.69 -16.36 -22.90
C TYR A 42 -5.72 -15.46 -22.12
N MET A 43 -5.70 -14.15 -22.42
CA MET A 43 -4.89 -13.20 -21.64
C MET A 43 -5.40 -13.03 -20.21
N GLY A 44 -6.70 -13.18 -19.97
CA GLY A 44 -7.26 -13.22 -18.61
C GLY A 44 -6.68 -14.37 -17.79
N TRP A 45 -6.66 -15.58 -18.37
CA TRP A 45 -6.06 -16.76 -17.73
C TRP A 45 -4.55 -16.61 -17.50
N PHE A 46 -3.83 -16.04 -18.47
CA PHE A 46 -2.41 -15.75 -18.34
C PHE A 46 -2.14 -14.75 -17.21
N ALA A 47 -2.91 -13.65 -17.15
CA ALA A 47 -2.78 -12.63 -16.12
C ALA A 47 -3.03 -13.20 -14.73
N ILE A 48 -4.12 -13.96 -14.54
CA ILE A 48 -4.42 -14.60 -13.26
C ILE A 48 -3.32 -15.60 -12.88
N SER A 49 -2.87 -16.44 -13.81
CA SER A 49 -1.85 -17.47 -13.51
C SER A 49 -0.50 -16.83 -13.14
N PHE A 50 -0.05 -15.84 -13.90
CA PHE A 50 1.24 -15.21 -13.69
C PHE A 50 1.24 -14.29 -12.46
N PHE A 51 0.28 -13.37 -12.36
CA PHE A 51 0.22 -12.42 -11.25
C PHE A 51 -0.36 -13.05 -9.97
N GLY A 52 -1.15 -14.12 -10.10
CA GLY A 52 -1.67 -14.92 -8.99
C GLY A 52 -0.56 -15.55 -8.15
N LEU A 53 0.58 -15.94 -8.74
CA LEU A 53 1.76 -16.40 -8.00
C LEU A 53 2.36 -15.32 -7.09
N GLY A 54 2.09 -14.03 -7.36
CA GLY A 54 2.50 -12.92 -6.50
C GLY A 54 1.79 -12.94 -5.14
N ILE A 55 0.58 -13.52 -5.04
CA ILE A 55 -0.18 -13.61 -3.79
C ILE A 55 0.52 -14.52 -2.76
N PRO A 56 0.82 -15.81 -3.03
CA PRO A 56 1.51 -16.66 -2.07
C PRO A 56 2.92 -16.13 -1.74
N ILE A 57 3.64 -15.56 -2.72
CA ILE A 57 4.95 -14.93 -2.48
C ILE A 57 4.82 -13.74 -1.54
N SER A 58 3.78 -12.91 -1.71
CA SER A 58 3.52 -11.79 -0.81
C SER A 58 3.18 -12.28 0.60
N ILE A 59 2.25 -13.23 0.73
CA ILE A 59 1.85 -13.80 2.01
C ILE A 59 3.07 -14.37 2.74
N PHE A 60 3.92 -15.15 2.06
CA PHE A 60 5.14 -15.68 2.65
C PHE A 60 6.08 -14.58 3.15
N ASN A 61 6.26 -13.50 2.39
CA ASN A 61 7.08 -12.37 2.81
C ASN A 61 6.47 -11.59 3.98
N LEU A 62 5.14 -11.51 4.08
CA LEU A 62 4.43 -10.83 5.17
C LEU A 62 4.44 -11.64 6.47
N LEU A 63 4.43 -12.97 6.36
CA LEU A 63 4.43 -13.89 7.49
C LEU A 63 5.84 -14.22 8.01
N ASP A 64 6.91 -13.93 7.24
CA ASP A 64 8.30 -14.14 7.69
C ASP A 64 8.71 -13.13 8.77
N LYS A 65 8.37 -13.43 10.03
CA LYS A 65 8.73 -12.63 11.21
C LYS A 65 10.11 -12.95 11.79
N ARG A 66 10.94 -13.73 11.08
CA ARG A 66 12.27 -14.10 11.58
C ARG A 66 13.22 -12.89 11.52
N PRO A 67 14.06 -12.67 12.55
CA PRO A 67 15.05 -11.60 12.51
C PRO A 67 16.03 -11.83 11.36
N GLN A 68 16.38 -10.75 10.65
CA GLN A 68 17.39 -10.79 9.61
C GLN A 68 18.78 -10.64 10.21
N ILE A 69 18.95 -9.67 11.12
CA ILE A 69 20.20 -9.40 11.82
C ILE A 69 19.94 -9.52 13.33
N ILE A 70 20.85 -10.18 14.03
CA ILE A 70 20.89 -10.24 15.49
C ILE A 70 22.24 -9.66 15.93
N ILE A 71 22.20 -8.67 16.80
CA ILE A 71 23.37 -8.04 17.39
C ILE A 71 23.33 -8.26 18.90
N ASN A 72 24.38 -8.83 19.46
CA ASN A 72 24.48 -9.16 20.89
C ASN A 72 25.86 -8.76 21.45
N GLU A 73 26.17 -9.11 22.70
CA GLU A 73 27.45 -8.79 23.34
C GLU A 73 28.68 -9.53 22.76
N ASN A 74 28.47 -10.63 22.03
CA ASN A 74 29.52 -11.44 21.41
C ASN A 74 29.81 -11.01 19.97
N GLY A 75 28.79 -10.64 19.19
CA GLY A 75 28.98 -10.27 17.79
C GLY A 75 27.71 -9.88 17.03
N ILE A 76 27.84 -9.99 15.70
CA ILE A 76 26.76 -9.75 14.73
C ILE A 76 26.51 -11.05 13.96
N TRP A 77 25.25 -11.44 13.88
CA TRP A 77 24.80 -12.52 13.01
C TRP A 77 23.79 -12.00 11.98
N ASP A 78 23.98 -12.35 10.70
CA ASP A 78 23.07 -12.03 9.60
C ASP A 78 22.66 -13.31 8.86
N ARG A 79 21.36 -13.54 8.82
CA ARG A 79 20.72 -14.71 8.18
C ARG A 79 21.03 -14.79 6.67
N THR A 80 21.24 -13.66 6.00
CA THR A 80 21.41 -13.56 4.55
C THR A 80 22.82 -13.91 4.09
N ILE A 81 23.83 -13.68 4.92
CA ILE A 81 25.24 -13.93 4.58
C ILE A 81 25.56 -15.44 4.67
N LYS A 82 24.73 -16.22 5.38
CA LYS A 82 24.90 -17.68 5.60
C LYS A 82 26.26 -18.05 6.22
N GLN A 83 26.86 -17.13 6.96
CA GLN A 83 28.11 -17.32 7.70
C GLN A 83 27.82 -17.57 9.19
N ASN A 84 28.86 -17.90 9.96
CA ASN A 84 28.75 -17.90 11.41
C ASN A 84 28.65 -16.46 11.94
N GLU A 85 28.26 -16.33 13.21
CA GLU A 85 28.31 -15.06 13.93
C GLU A 85 29.74 -14.47 13.84
N ILE A 86 29.80 -13.19 13.47
CA ILE A 86 31.04 -12.42 13.38
C ILE A 86 31.27 -11.81 14.75
N LYS A 87 32.27 -12.31 15.49
CA LYS A 87 32.56 -11.79 16.83
C LYS A 87 33.12 -10.38 16.74
N TRP A 88 32.83 -9.54 17.74
CA TRP A 88 33.29 -8.15 17.76
C TRP A 88 34.80 -8.02 17.66
N GLU A 89 35.53 -8.94 18.30
CA GLU A 89 37.00 -8.96 18.32
C GLU A 89 37.58 -9.19 16.93
N GLN A 90 36.82 -9.82 16.03
CA GLN A 90 37.24 -10.16 14.68
C GLN A 90 36.99 -9.01 13.69
N ILE A 91 36.24 -7.97 14.09
CA ILE A 91 35.86 -6.86 13.21
C ILE A 91 36.92 -5.76 13.27
N LYS A 92 37.67 -5.59 12.17
CA LYS A 92 38.66 -4.50 12.02
C LYS A 92 38.01 -3.15 11.77
N GLU A 93 36.97 -3.11 10.94
CA GLU A 93 36.18 -1.90 10.65
C GLU A 93 34.90 -2.24 9.87
N SER A 94 33.96 -1.29 9.85
CA SER A 94 32.77 -1.36 9.01
C SER A 94 32.52 -0.03 8.30
N TYR A 95 32.05 -0.07 7.07
CA TYR A 95 31.70 1.12 6.30
C TYR A 95 30.48 0.88 5.42
N LEU A 96 29.78 1.97 5.09
CA LEU A 96 28.58 1.93 4.25
C LEU A 96 28.98 1.95 2.78
N ILE A 97 28.38 1.06 1.98
CA ILE A 97 28.49 1.05 0.52
C ILE A 97 27.09 1.10 -0.12
N ASP A 98 27.03 1.63 -1.32
CA ASP A 98 25.82 1.66 -2.16
C ASP A 98 26.12 0.98 -3.49
N ILE A 99 25.39 -0.09 -3.79
CA ILE A 99 25.49 -0.84 -5.03
C ILE A 99 24.11 -0.91 -5.66
N TYR A 100 23.92 -0.31 -6.83
CA TYR A 100 22.62 -0.26 -7.54
C TYR A 100 21.46 0.24 -6.66
N ASN A 101 21.68 1.31 -5.89
CA ASN A 101 20.70 1.90 -4.99
C ASN A 101 20.26 0.95 -3.84
N GLN A 102 21.10 -0.06 -3.56
CA GLN A 102 20.98 -0.95 -2.42
C GLN A 102 22.11 -0.65 -1.43
N LYS A 103 21.75 -0.38 -0.18
CA LYS A 103 22.70 -0.06 0.87
C LYS A 103 23.19 -1.32 1.56
N PHE A 104 24.50 -1.42 1.76
CA PHE A 104 25.13 -2.49 2.52
C PHE A 104 26.12 -1.93 3.54
N ILE A 105 26.26 -2.61 4.68
CA ILE A 105 27.41 -2.42 5.56
C ILE A 105 28.45 -3.47 5.19
N SER A 106 29.56 -3.04 4.64
CA SER A 106 30.73 -3.88 4.44
C SER A 106 31.49 -4.02 5.74
N ILE A 107 31.77 -5.26 6.14
CA ILE A 107 32.53 -5.59 7.35
C ILE A 107 33.89 -6.12 6.92
N ILE A 108 34.95 -5.47 7.40
CA ILE A 108 36.32 -5.96 7.27
C ILE A 108 36.64 -6.76 8.54
N VAL A 109 36.99 -8.02 8.34
CA VAL A 109 37.37 -8.94 9.42
C VAL A 109 38.87 -9.23 9.39
N ASP A 110 39.40 -9.68 10.53
CA ASP A 110 40.74 -10.21 10.63
C ASP A 110 40.85 -11.66 10.11
N ASP A 111 42.07 -12.17 10.13
CA ASP A 111 42.39 -13.48 9.57
C ASP A 111 41.91 -14.65 10.45
N THR A 112 41.42 -14.36 11.66
CA THR A 112 40.85 -15.37 12.57
C THR A 112 39.43 -15.77 12.16
N PHE A 113 38.77 -14.99 11.31
CA PHE A 113 37.43 -15.30 10.83
C PHE A 113 37.46 -16.35 9.71
N VAL A 114 36.91 -17.53 10.00
CA VAL A 114 36.82 -18.62 9.03
C VAL A 114 35.54 -18.51 8.20
N PHE A 115 35.69 -18.20 6.92
CA PHE A 115 34.59 -18.20 5.96
C PHE A 115 34.11 -19.62 5.67
N LYS A 116 32.79 -19.85 5.79
CA LYS A 116 32.15 -21.03 5.22
C LYS A 116 32.29 -21.00 3.69
N LYS A 117 32.64 -22.15 3.09
CA LYS A 117 32.74 -22.31 1.64
C LYS A 117 31.42 -21.91 0.98
N ASN A 118 31.47 -20.86 0.16
CA ASN A 118 30.37 -20.52 -0.74
C ASN A 118 30.47 -21.38 -2.00
N ALA A 119 29.33 -21.91 -2.45
CA ALA A 119 29.23 -22.71 -3.68
C ALA A 119 29.65 -21.95 -4.96
N PHE A 120 29.78 -20.62 -4.89
CA PHE A 120 30.13 -19.74 -6.01
C PHE A 120 31.36 -18.88 -5.69
N SER A 121 32.54 -19.48 -5.63
CA SER A 121 33.81 -18.79 -5.36
C SER A 121 34.14 -17.70 -6.41
N TRP A 122 33.68 -17.87 -7.66
CA TRP A 122 33.90 -16.91 -8.75
C TRP A 122 33.28 -15.52 -8.49
N LEU A 123 32.12 -15.44 -7.81
CA LEU A 123 31.49 -14.16 -7.44
C LEU A 123 32.35 -13.34 -6.46
N SER A 124 33.26 -13.97 -5.70
CA SER A 124 34.12 -13.26 -4.75
C SER A 124 35.14 -12.34 -5.43
N ASN A 125 35.49 -12.61 -6.69
CA ASN A 125 36.36 -11.74 -7.49
C ASN A 125 35.60 -10.52 -8.05
N LEU A 126 34.30 -10.64 -8.32
CA LEU A 126 33.45 -9.53 -8.78
C LEU A 126 33.17 -8.50 -7.67
N ASN A 127 33.03 -8.96 -6.43
CA ASN A 127 32.80 -8.07 -5.28
C ASN A 127 33.92 -7.03 -5.08
N LYS A 128 35.18 -7.41 -5.37
CA LYS A 128 36.34 -6.50 -5.25
C LYS A 128 36.25 -5.28 -6.18
N TYR A 129 35.69 -5.44 -7.37
CA TYR A 129 35.56 -4.35 -8.36
C TYR A 129 34.54 -3.29 -7.96
N VAL A 130 33.62 -3.61 -7.05
CA VAL A 130 32.56 -2.68 -6.58
C VAL A 130 32.87 -2.18 -5.15
N GLY A 131 34.08 -2.41 -4.65
CA GLY A 131 34.49 -2.04 -3.28
C GLY A 131 33.81 -2.85 -2.17
N ALA A 132 33.11 -3.94 -2.53
CA ALA A 132 32.38 -4.80 -1.62
C ALA A 132 33.32 -5.85 -0.99
N GLN A 133 33.23 -6.00 0.33
CA GLN A 133 34.02 -7.00 1.05
C GLN A 133 33.41 -8.40 0.91
N LYS A 134 34.08 -9.41 1.48
CA LYS A 134 33.51 -10.77 1.54
C LYS A 134 32.30 -10.86 2.47
N LEU A 135 32.17 -9.96 3.44
CA LEU A 135 31.03 -9.83 4.35
C LEU A 135 30.32 -8.50 4.10
N ASN A 136 29.12 -8.57 3.54
CA ASN A 136 28.27 -7.40 3.32
C ASN A 136 26.89 -7.68 3.93
N ILE A 137 26.51 -6.89 4.91
CA ILE A 137 25.18 -6.91 5.52
C ILE A 137 24.25 -6.09 4.64
N ASN A 138 23.21 -6.71 4.08
CA ASN A 138 22.23 -5.99 3.26
C ASN A 138 21.20 -5.26 4.13
N LEU A 139 21.16 -3.93 4.03
CA LEU A 139 20.24 -3.08 4.78
C LEU A 139 18.98 -2.69 4.01
N SER A 140 18.90 -2.99 2.71
CA SER A 140 17.82 -2.54 1.82
C SER A 140 16.42 -3.03 2.22
N GLN A 141 16.35 -4.00 3.12
CA GLN A 141 15.10 -4.57 3.61
C GLN A 141 14.90 -4.33 5.10
N ILE A 142 15.76 -3.56 5.77
CA ILE A 142 15.68 -3.34 7.22
C ILE A 142 15.32 -1.89 7.47
N LYS A 143 14.35 -1.64 8.36
CA LYS A 143 13.95 -0.28 8.72
C LYS A 143 14.90 0.27 9.79
N ILE A 144 16.06 0.75 9.38
CA ILE A 144 17.07 1.35 10.27
C ILE A 144 17.85 2.43 9.54
N ASN A 145 18.32 3.45 10.27
CA ASN A 145 19.24 4.43 9.72
C ASN A 145 20.62 3.78 9.52
N GLU A 146 21.05 3.72 8.27
CA GLU A 146 22.22 2.96 7.84
C GLU A 146 23.53 3.56 8.36
N ALA A 147 23.64 4.89 8.39
CA ALA A 147 24.78 5.59 8.94
C ALA A 147 24.90 5.36 10.45
N LYS A 148 23.80 5.57 11.19
CA LYS A 148 23.76 5.34 12.64
C LYS A 148 24.10 3.89 13.02
N LEU A 149 23.64 2.92 12.24
CA LEU A 149 23.98 1.51 12.47
C LEU A 149 25.47 1.24 12.21
N THR A 150 26.04 1.83 11.16
CA THR A 150 27.47 1.69 10.86
C THR A 150 28.33 2.31 11.96
N ASP A 151 27.96 3.50 12.44
CA ASP A 151 28.65 4.17 13.55
C ASP A 151 28.54 3.36 14.84
N PHE A 152 27.35 2.80 15.12
CA PHE A 152 27.13 1.92 16.25
C PHE A 152 28.03 0.67 16.20
N ILE A 153 28.13 0.00 15.05
CA ILE A 153 29.01 -1.18 14.84
C ILE A 153 30.49 -0.80 15.07
N ASN A 154 30.92 0.34 14.56
CA ASN A 154 32.29 0.83 14.76
C ASN A 154 32.59 1.23 16.21
N ASN A 155 31.59 1.66 16.97
CA ASN A 155 31.73 2.00 18.38
C ASN A 155 31.78 0.74 19.26
N ILE A 156 30.79 -0.15 19.11
CA ILE A 156 30.65 -1.33 19.95
C ILE A 156 31.82 -2.32 19.79
N ARG A 157 32.43 -2.42 18.60
CA ARG A 157 33.60 -3.29 18.37
C ARG A 157 34.81 -2.89 19.23
N ARG A 158 34.96 -1.60 19.54
CA ARG A 158 36.07 -1.05 20.34
C ARG A 158 35.78 -1.11 21.85
N THR A 159 34.56 -1.47 22.21
CA THR A 159 34.07 -1.43 23.59
C THR A 159 34.28 -2.78 24.27
N GLU A 160 34.59 -2.75 25.57
CA GLU A 160 34.73 -3.96 26.39
C GLU A 160 33.41 -4.72 26.56
N LYS A 161 33.50 -6.05 26.65
CA LYS A 161 32.34 -6.96 26.63
C LYS A 161 31.23 -6.58 27.64
N TYR A 162 31.58 -6.16 28.85
CA TYR A 162 30.61 -5.83 29.89
C TYR A 162 29.81 -4.54 29.59
N GLN A 163 30.39 -3.59 28.84
CA GLN A 163 29.73 -2.33 28.48
C GLN A 163 28.84 -2.46 27.23
N ARG A 164 29.10 -3.46 26.36
CA ARG A 164 28.35 -3.68 25.12
C ARG A 164 26.85 -3.83 25.34
N ASN A 165 26.44 -4.50 26.42
CA ASN A 165 25.03 -4.66 26.76
C ASN A 165 24.31 -3.32 26.95
N ASN A 166 24.96 -2.34 27.57
CA ASN A 166 24.37 -1.01 27.77
C ASN A 166 24.27 -0.25 26.46
N LEU A 167 25.29 -0.33 25.60
CA LEU A 167 25.26 0.27 24.26
C LEU A 167 24.12 -0.32 23.40
N ILE A 168 23.94 -1.64 23.44
CA ILE A 168 22.84 -2.32 22.72
C ILE A 168 21.48 -1.86 23.24
N LYS A 169 21.30 -1.75 24.56
CA LYS A 169 20.04 -1.26 25.15
C LYS A 169 19.73 0.17 24.72
N ASN A 170 20.70 1.08 24.84
CA ASN A 170 20.52 2.49 24.49
C ASN A 170 20.22 2.67 23.01
N PHE A 171 20.93 1.95 22.14
CA PHE A 171 20.65 2.00 20.71
C PHE A 171 19.25 1.44 20.40
N ASN A 172 18.84 0.34 21.04
CA ASN A 172 17.51 -0.23 20.85
C ASN A 172 16.41 0.73 21.32
N SER A 173 16.57 1.38 22.48
CA SER A 173 15.60 2.38 22.96
C SER A 173 15.47 3.54 21.97
N ASP A 174 16.58 4.07 21.46
CA ASP A 174 16.55 5.14 20.45
C ASP A 174 15.83 4.71 19.17
N GLN A 175 16.02 3.46 18.72
CA GLN A 175 15.28 2.92 17.57
C GLN A 175 13.77 2.84 17.86
N THR A 176 13.37 2.36 19.04
CA THR A 176 11.94 2.27 19.40
C THR A 176 11.25 3.63 19.49
N ILE A 177 11.95 4.67 19.97
CA ILE A 177 11.41 6.04 19.99
C ILE A 177 11.17 6.54 18.57
N ASN A 178 12.11 6.29 17.65
CA ASN A 178 11.98 6.68 16.25
C ASN A 178 10.81 5.97 15.55
N THR A 179 10.57 4.68 15.83
CA THR A 179 9.45 3.94 15.22
C THR A 179 8.08 4.43 15.70
N ILE A 180 7.95 4.79 16.98
CA ILE A 180 6.72 5.39 17.53
C ILE A 180 6.42 6.72 16.81
N SER A 181 7.43 7.59 16.66
CA SER A 181 7.28 8.86 15.93
C SER A 181 6.87 8.65 14.47
N ASP A 182 7.38 7.61 13.81
CA ASP A 182 6.95 7.28 12.44
C ASP A 182 5.50 6.80 12.36
N ASN A 183 5.04 5.99 13.32
CA ASN A 183 3.65 5.53 13.38
C ASN A 183 2.67 6.71 13.53
N GLN A 184 3.01 7.71 14.35
CA GLN A 184 2.22 8.93 14.48
C GLN A 184 2.09 9.68 13.14
N LYS A 185 3.14 9.71 12.31
CA LYS A 185 3.08 10.31 10.97
C LYS A 185 2.10 9.58 10.05
N TYR A 186 2.06 8.24 10.10
CA TYR A 186 1.10 7.48 9.29
C TYR A 186 -0.35 7.75 9.71
N VAL A 187 -0.62 7.81 11.02
CA VAL A 187 -1.94 8.20 11.53
C VAL A 187 -2.33 9.60 11.03
N ALA A 188 -1.40 10.56 11.10
CA ALA A 188 -1.63 11.90 10.57
C ALA A 188 -1.95 11.89 9.07
N TYR A 189 -1.23 11.11 8.25
CA TYR A 189 -1.53 11.01 6.81
C TYR A 189 -2.90 10.38 6.53
N VAL A 190 -3.32 9.38 7.32
CA VAL A 190 -4.66 8.79 7.19
C VAL A 190 -5.73 9.82 7.53
N LEU A 191 -5.56 10.59 8.61
CA LEU A 191 -6.49 11.67 8.97
C LEU A 191 -6.55 12.75 7.88
N ILE A 192 -5.40 13.13 7.31
CA ILE A 192 -5.33 14.07 6.18
C ILE A 192 -6.09 13.51 4.97
N LEU A 193 -5.91 12.23 4.63
CA LEU A 193 -6.64 11.60 3.52
C LEU A 193 -8.15 11.58 3.75
N ILE A 194 -8.61 11.28 4.97
CA ILE A 194 -10.04 11.32 5.32
C ILE A 194 -10.58 12.74 5.17
N CYS A 195 -9.85 13.75 5.68
CA CYS A 195 -10.26 15.15 5.53
C CYS A 195 -10.32 15.57 4.06
N MET A 196 -9.30 15.24 3.27
CA MET A 196 -9.26 15.53 1.83
C MET A 196 -10.42 14.87 1.08
N PHE A 197 -10.75 13.62 1.44
CA PHE A 197 -11.85 12.88 0.84
C PHE A 197 -13.21 13.54 1.13
N VAL A 198 -13.48 13.86 2.39
CA VAL A 198 -14.72 14.55 2.80
C VAL A 198 -14.83 15.93 2.13
N ILE A 199 -13.74 16.71 2.13
CA ILE A 199 -13.70 18.03 1.47
C ILE A 199 -14.00 17.90 -0.03
N SER A 200 -13.42 16.90 -0.69
CA SER A 200 -13.61 16.69 -2.13
C SER A 200 -15.05 16.29 -2.48
N LEU A 201 -15.72 15.51 -1.62
CA LEU A 201 -17.14 15.17 -1.80
C LEU A 201 -18.06 16.36 -1.52
N SER A 202 -17.67 17.25 -0.61
CA SER A 202 -18.51 18.39 -0.22
C SER A 202 -18.61 19.48 -1.29
N ASN A 203 -17.54 19.72 -2.04
CA ASN A 203 -17.47 20.85 -2.96
C ASN A 203 -16.57 20.56 -4.17
N PHE A 204 -17.16 20.68 -5.37
CA PHE A 204 -16.46 20.49 -6.64
C PHE A 204 -15.22 21.40 -6.80
N TYR A 205 -15.29 22.65 -6.33
CA TYR A 205 -14.14 23.55 -6.34
C TYR A 205 -13.00 23.04 -5.45
N ALA A 206 -13.32 22.47 -4.29
CA ALA A 206 -12.31 21.95 -3.37
C ALA A 206 -11.60 20.72 -3.95
N PHE A 207 -12.34 19.85 -4.65
CA PHE A 207 -11.76 18.76 -5.43
C PHE A 207 -10.75 19.28 -6.46
N TRP A 208 -11.12 20.27 -7.27
CA TRP A 208 -10.20 20.83 -8.28
C TRP A 208 -8.95 21.47 -7.69
N VAL A 209 -9.07 22.17 -6.56
CA VAL A 209 -7.92 22.75 -5.85
C VAL A 209 -6.93 21.64 -5.43
N ILE A 210 -7.43 20.52 -4.90
CA ILE A 210 -6.60 19.36 -4.54
C ILE A 210 -5.92 18.76 -5.78
N MET A 211 -6.64 18.64 -6.91
CA MET A 211 -6.10 18.12 -8.17
C MET A 211 -4.99 19.01 -8.75
N ILE A 212 -5.17 20.34 -8.69
CA ILE A 212 -4.15 21.30 -9.12
C ILE A 212 -2.91 21.20 -8.21
N ALA A 213 -3.11 21.18 -6.89
CA ALA A 213 -2.01 21.05 -5.93
C ALA A 213 -1.22 19.75 -6.13
N MET A 214 -1.92 18.64 -6.39
CA MET A 214 -1.32 17.35 -6.77
C MET A 214 -0.46 17.49 -8.03
N GLY A 215 -0.99 18.12 -9.08
CA GLY A 215 -0.27 18.34 -10.34
C GLY A 215 1.00 19.16 -10.17
N ILE A 216 0.92 20.28 -9.43
CA ILE A 216 2.08 21.13 -9.10
C ILE A 216 3.11 20.33 -8.29
N GLY A 217 2.67 19.58 -7.26
CA GLY A 217 3.54 18.72 -6.46
C GLY A 217 4.27 17.67 -7.31
N GLY A 218 3.56 17.02 -8.25
CA GLY A 218 4.14 16.03 -9.15
C GLY A 218 5.20 16.63 -10.08
N LEU A 219 4.96 17.83 -10.62
CA LEU A 219 5.93 18.54 -11.46
C LEU A 219 7.19 18.92 -10.67
N ILE A 220 7.04 19.49 -9.48
CA ILE A 220 8.18 19.85 -8.62
C ILE A 220 8.97 18.60 -8.23
N ALA A 221 8.30 17.52 -7.81
CA ALA A 221 8.94 16.26 -7.47
C ALA A 221 9.77 15.69 -8.64
N ARG A 222 9.22 15.73 -9.86
CA ARG A 222 9.88 15.25 -11.07
C ARG A 222 11.09 16.11 -11.45
N TRP A 223 10.99 17.43 -11.33
CA TRP A 223 12.09 18.36 -11.61
C TRP A 223 13.32 18.07 -10.74
N TYR A 224 13.10 17.80 -9.45
CA TYR A 224 14.18 17.50 -8.51
C TYR A 224 14.76 16.09 -8.65
N ARG A 225 14.11 15.17 -9.38
CA ARG A 225 14.55 13.77 -9.53
C ARG A 225 15.90 13.62 -10.26
N GLY A 226 16.27 14.58 -11.10
CA GLY A 226 17.57 14.61 -11.80
C GLY A 226 18.69 15.30 -11.01
N THR A 227 18.42 15.77 -9.79
CA THR A 227 19.40 16.48 -8.96
C THR A 227 19.79 15.64 -7.76
N ASN A 228 21.04 15.74 -7.30
CA ASN A 228 21.50 15.09 -6.05
C ASN A 228 20.96 15.79 -4.79
N ASN A 229 20.00 16.71 -4.94
CA ASN A 229 19.57 17.61 -3.89
C ASN A 229 18.37 17.00 -3.12
N ASN A 230 18.62 16.55 -1.89
CA ASN A 230 17.60 16.02 -0.98
C ASN A 230 16.80 17.16 -0.30
N SER A 231 16.35 18.13 -1.09
CA SER A 231 15.65 19.31 -0.57
C SER A 231 14.35 18.91 0.12
N ASN A 232 14.01 19.59 1.22
CA ASN A 232 12.73 19.39 1.90
C ASN A 232 11.55 19.65 0.96
N LEU A 233 11.72 20.60 0.02
CA LEU A 233 10.73 20.90 -1.02
C LEU A 233 10.39 19.65 -1.85
N ARG A 234 11.38 18.91 -2.36
CA ARG A 234 11.17 17.66 -3.11
C ARG A 234 10.33 16.66 -2.32
N LYS A 235 10.68 16.43 -1.04
CA LYS A 235 9.98 15.48 -0.17
C LYS A 235 8.53 15.87 0.06
N TYR A 236 8.24 17.14 0.30
CA TYR A 236 6.87 17.61 0.49
C TYR A 236 6.07 17.55 -0.81
N SER A 237 6.66 17.95 -1.93
CA SER A 237 6.01 17.88 -3.24
C SER A 237 5.68 16.43 -3.65
N GLU A 238 6.58 15.47 -3.40
CA GLU A 238 6.30 14.04 -3.60
C GLU A 238 5.11 13.59 -2.75
N ARG A 239 5.08 13.97 -1.46
CA ARG A 239 3.97 13.61 -0.56
C ARG A 239 2.64 14.20 -1.00
N ILE A 240 2.61 15.48 -1.41
CA ILE A 240 1.41 16.15 -1.94
C ILE A 240 0.89 15.40 -3.17
N ALA A 241 1.78 15.03 -4.10
CA ALA A 241 1.41 14.28 -5.29
C ALA A 241 0.81 12.91 -4.95
N TYR A 242 1.42 12.16 -4.02
CA TYR A 242 0.90 10.86 -3.60
C TYR A 242 -0.44 10.97 -2.88
N LEU A 243 -0.60 11.90 -1.93
CA LEU A 243 -1.84 12.10 -1.19
C LEU A 243 -2.99 12.52 -2.13
N GLY A 244 -2.74 13.47 -3.03
CA GLY A 244 -3.71 13.90 -4.02
C GLY A 244 -4.13 12.76 -4.96
N PHE A 245 -3.18 11.96 -5.43
CA PHE A 245 -3.46 10.83 -6.32
C PHE A 245 -4.27 9.73 -5.60
N THR A 246 -3.90 9.41 -4.36
CA THR A 246 -4.68 8.47 -3.54
C THR A 246 -6.10 8.98 -3.31
N ASN A 247 -6.27 10.27 -3.00
CA ASN A 247 -7.58 10.89 -2.85
C ASN A 247 -8.42 10.80 -4.14
N MET A 248 -7.82 11.07 -5.31
CA MET A 248 -8.49 10.92 -6.61
C MET A 248 -9.00 9.49 -6.83
N ILE A 249 -8.16 8.48 -6.55
CA ILE A 249 -8.58 7.07 -6.68
C ILE A 249 -9.74 6.75 -5.74
N LEU A 250 -9.67 7.18 -4.48
CA LEU A 250 -10.73 6.95 -3.49
C LEU A 250 -12.06 7.58 -3.94
N ILE A 251 -12.02 8.79 -4.50
CA ILE A 251 -13.20 9.48 -5.01
C ILE A 251 -13.80 8.71 -6.20
N VAL A 252 -12.98 8.33 -7.18
CA VAL A 252 -13.46 7.55 -8.35
C VAL A 252 -14.09 6.23 -7.91
N LEU A 253 -13.47 5.53 -6.96
CA LEU A 253 -14.04 4.31 -6.38
C LEU A 253 -15.36 4.59 -5.68
N ALA A 254 -15.44 5.66 -4.88
CA ALA A 254 -16.68 6.04 -4.19
C ALA A 254 -17.82 6.32 -5.18
N PHE A 255 -17.56 7.07 -6.26
CA PHE A 255 -18.55 7.31 -7.32
C PHE A 255 -18.99 6.01 -7.99
N LYS A 256 -18.06 5.15 -8.42
CA LYS A 256 -18.41 3.88 -9.07
C LYS A 256 -19.21 2.95 -8.16
N THR A 257 -18.82 2.86 -6.88
CA THR A 257 -19.55 2.04 -5.91
C THR A 257 -20.94 2.62 -5.64
N TYR A 258 -21.05 3.94 -5.51
CA TYR A 258 -22.33 4.61 -5.35
C TYR A 258 -23.24 4.35 -6.55
N ASP A 259 -22.78 4.60 -7.77
CA ASP A 259 -23.55 4.41 -9.01
C ASP A 259 -24.04 2.95 -9.15
N TYR A 260 -23.16 1.97 -8.88
CA TYR A 260 -23.53 0.56 -8.88
C TYR A 260 -24.64 0.25 -7.86
N THR A 261 -24.49 0.75 -6.62
CA THR A 261 -25.48 0.55 -5.56
C THR A 261 -26.79 1.25 -5.88
N THR A 262 -26.77 2.48 -6.39
CA THR A 262 -27.99 3.22 -6.75
C THR A 262 -28.71 2.57 -7.92
N ASN A 263 -28.00 2.09 -8.95
CA ASN A 263 -28.62 1.36 -10.06
C ASN A 263 -29.30 0.08 -9.56
N LYS A 264 -28.62 -0.70 -8.71
CA LYS A 264 -29.20 -1.91 -8.10
C LYS A 264 -30.49 -1.60 -7.33
N ILE A 265 -30.50 -0.55 -6.51
CA ILE A 265 -31.68 -0.12 -5.75
C ILE A 265 -32.79 0.30 -6.70
N GLY A 266 -32.49 1.11 -7.72
CA GLY A 266 -33.46 1.55 -8.73
C GLY A 266 -34.16 0.37 -9.41
N VAL A 267 -33.40 -0.62 -9.88
CA VAL A 267 -33.95 -1.84 -10.49
C VAL A 267 -34.86 -2.60 -9.53
N GLN A 268 -34.42 -2.80 -8.28
CA GLN A 268 -35.22 -3.51 -7.27
C GLN A 268 -36.52 -2.78 -6.94
N LEU A 269 -36.45 -1.45 -6.88
CA LEU A 269 -37.60 -0.61 -6.58
C LEU A 269 -38.61 -0.58 -7.72
N THR A 270 -38.14 -0.35 -8.96
CA THR A 270 -38.94 -0.40 -10.18
C THR A 270 -39.66 -1.74 -10.32
N ASN A 271 -38.95 -2.87 -10.14
CA ASN A 271 -39.58 -4.19 -10.22
C ASN A 271 -40.72 -4.36 -9.20
N LYS A 272 -40.56 -3.84 -7.98
CA LYS A 272 -41.60 -3.91 -6.95
C LYS A 272 -42.77 -2.96 -7.23
N ILE A 273 -42.51 -1.76 -7.76
CA ILE A 273 -43.56 -0.82 -8.16
C ILE A 273 -44.40 -1.41 -9.30
N GLU A 274 -43.76 -2.02 -10.30
CA GLU A 274 -44.47 -2.68 -11.41
C GLU A 274 -45.28 -3.88 -10.94
N THR A 275 -44.70 -4.71 -10.05
CA THR A 275 -45.43 -5.85 -9.45
C THR A 275 -46.67 -5.35 -8.71
N TYR A 276 -46.53 -4.29 -7.91
CA TYR A 276 -47.66 -3.67 -7.21
C TYR A 276 -48.75 -3.18 -8.18
N LYS A 277 -48.37 -2.52 -9.28
CA LYS A 277 -49.33 -2.10 -10.31
C LYS A 277 -50.06 -3.28 -10.94
N THR A 278 -49.37 -4.39 -11.20
CA THR A 278 -50.01 -5.59 -11.78
C THR A 278 -51.01 -6.25 -10.82
N GLU A 279 -50.76 -6.17 -9.50
CA GLU A 279 -51.63 -6.76 -8.48
C GLU A 279 -52.84 -5.88 -8.13
N PHE A 280 -52.63 -4.55 -8.03
CA PHE A 280 -53.64 -3.60 -7.53
C PHE A 280 -54.23 -2.69 -8.61
N GLY A 281 -53.75 -2.77 -9.85
CA GLY A 281 -54.23 -2.00 -11.01
C GLY A 281 -53.76 -0.54 -11.07
N ASN A 282 -53.09 -0.03 -10.04
CA ASN A 282 -52.59 1.35 -9.95
C ASN A 282 -51.22 1.41 -9.28
N TYR A 283 -50.46 2.47 -9.55
CA TYR A 283 -49.18 2.72 -8.87
C TYR A 283 -49.37 3.07 -7.37
N PRO A 284 -48.44 2.62 -6.50
CA PRO A 284 -48.52 2.88 -5.06
C PRO A 284 -48.54 4.38 -4.77
N ASN A 285 -49.32 4.81 -3.76
CA ASN A 285 -49.34 6.23 -3.37
C ASN A 285 -48.00 6.67 -2.76
N GLU A 286 -47.34 5.77 -2.05
CA GLU A 286 -46.04 5.98 -1.41
C GLU A 286 -45.17 4.75 -1.62
N VAL A 287 -43.88 4.97 -1.83
CA VAL A 287 -42.90 3.90 -2.05
C VAL A 287 -42.17 3.52 -0.75
N LYS A 288 -42.36 4.27 0.33
CA LYS A 288 -41.70 4.03 1.62
C LYS A 288 -42.01 2.65 2.20
N THR A 289 -43.26 2.21 2.10
CA THR A 289 -43.67 0.85 2.54
C THR A 289 -43.03 -0.25 1.68
N ILE A 290 -42.76 0.02 0.40
CA ILE A 290 -42.03 -0.90 -0.47
C ILE A 290 -40.55 -0.95 -0.07
N ILE A 291 -39.93 0.20 0.21
CA ILE A 291 -38.54 0.31 0.68
C ILE A 291 -38.36 -0.43 2.00
N ASP A 292 -39.27 -0.27 2.96
CA ASP A 292 -39.19 -0.93 4.28
C ASP A 292 -39.36 -2.46 4.19
N ASN A 293 -40.02 -2.96 3.15
CA ASN A 293 -40.17 -4.40 2.87
C ASN A 293 -38.98 -4.99 2.10
N LEU A 294 -38.05 -4.17 1.62
CA LEU A 294 -36.83 -4.63 0.96
C LEU A 294 -35.72 -4.84 1.98
N ASP A 295 -35.01 -5.96 1.86
CA ASP A 295 -33.90 -6.32 2.75
C ASP A 295 -32.62 -5.56 2.36
N PHE A 296 -32.64 -4.25 2.61
CA PHE A 296 -31.53 -3.35 2.33
C PHE A 296 -30.57 -3.26 3.52
N ASN A 297 -29.27 -3.26 3.22
CA ASN A 297 -28.27 -2.91 4.23
C ASN A 297 -28.38 -1.42 4.64
N PRO A 298 -27.75 -0.97 5.74
CA PRO A 298 -27.91 0.40 6.23
C PRO A 298 -27.55 1.50 5.21
N ILE A 299 -26.57 1.26 4.33
CA ILE A 299 -26.16 2.21 3.29
C ILE A 299 -27.19 2.22 2.16
N GLU A 300 -27.62 1.04 1.71
CA GLU A 300 -28.66 0.88 0.70
C GLU A 300 -29.97 1.53 1.16
N LYS A 301 -30.34 1.35 2.44
CA LYS A 301 -31.51 1.97 3.04
C LYS A 301 -31.40 3.49 3.07
N TYR A 302 -30.26 4.04 3.50
CA TYR A 302 -30.04 5.48 3.48
C TYR A 302 -30.17 6.07 2.06
N ILE A 303 -29.66 5.38 1.04
CA ILE A 303 -29.81 5.81 -0.35
C ILE A 303 -31.29 5.73 -0.78
N ALA A 304 -31.95 4.60 -0.51
CA ALA A 304 -33.35 4.38 -0.89
C ALA A 304 -34.29 5.41 -0.26
N ASP A 305 -34.07 5.77 1.01
CA ASP A 305 -34.84 6.77 1.74
C ASP A 305 -34.71 8.19 1.15
N ASN A 306 -33.64 8.46 0.39
CA ASN A 306 -33.42 9.73 -0.30
C ASN A 306 -34.00 9.75 -1.74
N ILE A 307 -34.60 8.65 -2.20
CA ILE A 307 -35.27 8.61 -3.51
C ILE A 307 -36.60 9.34 -3.42
N ILE A 308 -36.78 10.34 -4.29
CA ILE A 308 -38.02 11.08 -4.44
C ILE A 308 -38.89 10.34 -5.45
N TYR A 309 -40.06 9.90 -4.99
CA TYR A 309 -41.07 9.26 -5.83
C TYR A 309 -42.14 10.26 -6.24
N LYS A 310 -42.38 10.39 -7.55
CA LYS A 310 -43.48 11.18 -8.12
C LYS A 310 -44.35 10.26 -8.97
N LYS A 311 -45.67 10.43 -8.91
CA LYS A 311 -46.59 9.66 -9.73
C LYS A 311 -47.66 10.50 -10.40
N THR A 312 -48.13 9.98 -11.52
CA THR A 312 -49.33 10.37 -12.25
C THR A 312 -50.20 9.12 -12.46
N ASP A 313 -51.39 9.29 -13.04
CA ASP A 313 -52.29 8.15 -13.33
C ASP A 313 -51.71 7.17 -14.35
N LYS A 314 -50.73 7.60 -15.17
CA LYS A 314 -50.16 6.80 -16.26
C LYS A 314 -48.71 6.42 -16.04
N GLU A 315 -47.95 7.23 -15.31
CA GLU A 315 -46.49 7.13 -15.19
C GLU A 315 -46.01 7.44 -13.78
N TYR A 316 -44.82 6.96 -13.42
CA TYR A 316 -44.10 7.35 -12.22
C TYR A 316 -42.66 7.71 -12.56
N VAL A 317 -42.05 8.53 -11.71
CA VAL A 317 -40.65 8.96 -11.83
C VAL A 317 -39.97 8.75 -10.48
N LEU A 318 -38.77 8.18 -10.53
CA LEU A 318 -37.85 8.10 -9.40
C LEU A 318 -36.74 9.10 -9.63
N GLU A 319 -36.54 10.02 -8.68
CA GLU A 319 -35.48 11.02 -8.70
C GLU A 319 -34.52 10.80 -7.52
N LEU A 320 -33.21 10.89 -7.77
CA LEU A 320 -32.20 10.81 -6.73
C LEU A 320 -31.14 11.89 -6.94
N LYS A 321 -30.76 12.57 -5.85
CA LYS A 321 -29.61 13.47 -5.86
C LYS A 321 -28.32 12.67 -5.66
N PHE A 322 -27.44 12.70 -6.64
CA PHE A 322 -26.17 11.97 -6.64
C PHE A 322 -25.08 12.68 -5.84
N LEU A 323 -23.97 11.98 -5.60
CA LEU A 323 -22.78 12.52 -4.90
C LEU A 323 -22.18 13.77 -5.57
N ASN A 324 -22.37 13.92 -6.89
CA ASN A 324 -21.97 15.12 -7.63
C ASN A 324 -22.98 16.27 -7.51
N HIS A 325 -24.00 16.12 -6.66
CA HIS A 325 -25.10 17.05 -6.43
C HIS A 325 -26.07 17.23 -7.60
N ASN A 326 -25.92 16.45 -8.68
CA ASN A 326 -26.89 16.43 -9.77
C ASN A 326 -28.09 15.55 -9.38
N THR A 327 -29.28 16.03 -9.67
CA THR A 327 -30.48 15.18 -9.62
C THR A 327 -30.53 14.37 -10.91
N LYS A 328 -30.80 13.08 -10.77
CA LYS A 328 -30.97 12.16 -11.88
C LYS A 328 -32.30 11.43 -11.78
N GLU A 329 -32.84 11.06 -12.92
CA GLU A 329 -34.06 10.26 -13.03
C GLU A 329 -33.70 8.81 -13.35
N PHE A 330 -34.40 7.85 -12.75
CA PHE A 330 -34.17 6.44 -13.04
C PHE A 330 -34.82 6.04 -14.36
N ASP A 331 -34.01 5.58 -15.30
CA ASP A 331 -34.46 5.03 -16.58
C ASP A 331 -34.62 3.52 -16.46
N SER A 332 -35.88 3.06 -16.50
CA SER A 332 -36.21 1.64 -16.40
C SER A 332 -35.85 0.82 -17.63
N GLU A 333 -35.68 1.44 -18.80
CA GLU A 333 -35.30 0.72 -20.03
C GLU A 333 -33.81 0.38 -20.00
N VAL A 334 -32.99 1.33 -19.55
CA VAL A 334 -31.53 1.19 -19.50
C VAL A 334 -31.05 0.64 -18.15
N ASN A 335 -31.90 0.64 -17.13
CA ASN A 335 -31.58 0.27 -15.73
C ASN A 335 -30.50 1.16 -15.10
N GLU A 336 -30.48 2.44 -15.45
CA GLU A 336 -29.48 3.41 -15.01
C GLU A 336 -30.12 4.75 -14.63
N TRP A 337 -29.43 5.53 -13.79
CA TRP A 337 -29.84 6.90 -13.47
C TRP A 337 -29.24 7.90 -14.47
N ASN A 338 -30.11 8.65 -15.15
CA ASN A 338 -29.78 9.66 -16.18
C ASN A 338 -29.81 11.08 -15.64
#